data_AF-A0A848TZF3-F1
#
_entry.id   AF-A0A848TZF3-F1
#
_cell.length_a   1.000
_cell.length_b   1.000
_cell.length_c   1.000
_cell.angle_alpha   90.00
_cell.angle_beta   90.00
_cell.angle_gamma   90.00
#
_symmetry.space_group_name_H-M   'P 1'
#
loop_
_entity.id
_entity.type
_entity.pdbx_description
1 polymer ?
#
loop_
_entity_poly.entity_id
_entity_poly.type
_entity_poly.pdbx_seq_one_letter_code
_entity_poly.pdbx_strand_id
1 'polypeptide(L)'
;MRIQFLSLLLLFGFSVVGQSQEQAYSFTLDEAIAFALENNYSAINADRDILDAKKQKWETIASGLPQITGDIGYQNQLKQPVSLIPAEFFGGEPGTFVPITFGQP
;
A
#
# COMPACT_ATOMS: atom_id res chain seq x y z
N MET A 1 -1.82 57.64 -3.92
CA MET A 1 -0.60 56.87 -3.59
C MET A 1 -0.87 55.39 -3.34
N ARG A 2 -1.78 54.98 -2.43
CA ARG A 2 -2.07 53.56 -2.14
C ARG A 2 -2.51 52.74 -3.37
N ILE A 3 -3.39 53.30 -4.20
CA ILE A 3 -3.93 52.63 -5.40
C ILE A 3 -2.87 52.53 -6.51
N GLN A 4 -2.02 53.56 -6.67
CA GLN A 4 -0.91 53.55 -7.63
C GLN A 4 0.17 52.52 -7.27
N PHE A 5 0.38 52.31 -5.96
CA PHE A 5 1.28 51.26 -5.46
C PHE A 5 0.72 49.87 -5.75
N LEU A 6 -0.61 49.67 -5.58
CA LEU A 6 -1.28 48.42 -5.92
C LEU A 6 -1.22 48.11 -7.42
N SER A 7 -1.43 49.11 -8.29
CA SER A 7 -1.33 48.91 -9.74
C SER A 7 0.10 48.58 -10.18
N LEU A 8 1.11 49.16 -9.55
CA LEU A 8 2.52 48.86 -9.84
C LEU A 8 2.88 47.44 -9.41
N LEU A 9 2.40 47.00 -8.24
CA LEU A 9 2.59 45.63 -7.74
C LEU A 9 1.96 44.60 -8.69
N LEU A 10 0.76 44.89 -9.22
CA LEU A 10 0.04 44.01 -10.12
C LEU A 10 0.74 43.88 -11.49
N LEU A 11 1.29 44.99 -12.00
CA LEU A 11 2.10 45.00 -13.24
C LEU A 11 3.42 44.24 -13.08
N PHE A 12 4.08 44.35 -11.92
CA PHE A 12 5.34 43.63 -11.68
C PHE A 12 5.14 42.11 -11.54
N GLY A 13 4.01 41.69 -10.94
CA GLY A 13 3.65 40.28 -10.84
C GLY A 13 3.38 39.60 -12.18
N PHE A 14 2.86 40.34 -13.18
CA PHE A 14 2.55 39.79 -14.50
C PHE A 14 3.82 39.50 -15.34
N SER A 15 4.89 40.29 -15.15
CA SER A 15 6.16 40.13 -15.88
C SER A 15 6.94 38.87 -15.49
N VAL A 16 6.65 38.25 -14.34
CA VAL A 16 7.33 37.04 -13.85
C VAL A 16 6.73 35.76 -14.44
N VAL A 17 5.45 35.78 -14.84
CA VAL A 17 4.74 34.57 -15.32
C VAL A 17 5.06 34.25 -16.79
N GLY A 18 5.68 35.17 -17.54
CA GLY A 18 5.90 35.05 -18.99
C GLY A 18 7.29 34.64 -19.45
N GLN A 19 8.23 34.32 -18.55
CA GLN A 19 9.59 33.89 -18.93
C GLN A 19 9.65 32.36 -19.13
N SER A 20 9.03 31.84 -20.18
CA SER A 20 9.36 30.50 -20.68
C SER A 20 10.35 30.63 -21.83
N GLN A 21 11.64 30.82 -21.53
CA GLN A 21 12.65 30.48 -22.53
C GLN A 21 12.61 28.96 -22.70
N GLU A 22 12.21 28.51 -23.88
CA GLU A 22 12.47 27.15 -24.32
C GLU A 22 13.99 27.01 -24.42
N GLN A 23 14.62 26.49 -23.36
CA GLN A 23 16.04 26.17 -23.38
C GLN A 23 16.22 25.09 -24.45
N ALA A 24 16.65 25.51 -25.64
CA ALA A 24 17.05 24.59 -26.69
C ALA A 24 18.26 23.80 -26.19
N TYR A 25 18.01 22.58 -25.73
CA TYR A 25 19.07 21.67 -25.33
C TYR A 25 19.90 21.31 -26.57
N SER A 26 21.08 21.90 -26.69
CA SER A 26 22.06 21.54 -27.71
C SER A 26 23.01 20.50 -27.15
N PHE A 27 22.87 19.25 -27.57
CA PHE A 27 23.79 18.17 -27.23
C PHE A 27 24.66 17.83 -28.44
N THR A 28 25.90 17.40 -28.20
CA THR A 28 26.67 16.67 -29.22
C THR A 28 26.01 15.31 -29.52
N LEU A 29 26.33 14.67 -30.64
CA LEU A 29 25.72 13.37 -31.00
C LEU A 29 25.90 12.33 -29.88
N ASP A 30 27.09 12.26 -29.29
CA ASP A 30 27.40 11.32 -28.21
C ASP A 30 26.65 11.67 -26.92
N GLU A 31 26.56 12.95 -26.56
CA GLU A 31 25.75 13.40 -25.41
C GLU A 31 24.26 13.13 -25.62
N ALA A 32 23.75 13.32 -26.84
CA ALA A 32 22.35 13.04 -27.17
C ALA A 32 22.05 11.54 -27.04
N ILE A 33 22.98 10.67 -27.46
CA ILE A 33 22.84 9.22 -27.31
C ILE A 33 22.89 8.81 -25.84
N ALA A 34 23.86 9.32 -25.07
CA ALA A 34 23.98 9.02 -23.65
C ALA A 34 22.75 9.51 -22.86
N PHE A 35 22.34 10.76 -23.09
CA PHE A 35 21.15 11.35 -22.47
C PHE A 35 19.88 10.58 -22.84
N ALA A 36 19.74 10.19 -24.11
CA ALA A 36 18.60 9.42 -24.58
C ALA A 36 18.55 8.03 -23.93
N LEU A 37 19.69 7.34 -23.78
CA LEU A 37 19.75 6.03 -23.13
C LEU A 37 19.47 6.10 -21.63
N GLU A 38 20.05 7.07 -20.94
CA GLU A 38 19.88 7.25 -19.49
C GLU A 38 18.46 7.67 -19.11
N ASN A 39 17.84 8.54 -19.93
CA ASN A 39 16.47 9.01 -19.70
C ASN A 39 15.43 8.20 -20.50
N ASN A 40 15.84 7.10 -21.16
CA ASN A 40 14.90 6.24 -21.86
C ASN A 40 14.04 5.51 -20.83
N TYR A 41 12.74 5.82 -20.80
CA TYR A 41 11.78 5.10 -19.98
C TYR A 41 11.81 3.58 -20.20
N SER A 42 12.09 3.12 -21.43
CA SER A 42 12.20 1.68 -21.73
C SER A 42 13.40 1.04 -21.04
N ALA A 43 14.55 1.73 -20.99
CA ALA A 43 15.75 1.23 -20.30
C ALA A 43 15.54 1.24 -18.78
N ILE A 44 15.00 2.34 -18.25
CA ILE A 44 14.67 2.47 -16.82
C ILE A 44 13.67 1.40 -16.40
N ASN A 45 12.64 1.16 -17.21
CA ASN A 45 11.63 0.13 -16.93
C ASN A 45 12.23 -1.28 -16.99
N ALA A 46 13.09 -1.56 -17.97
CA ALA A 46 13.77 -2.85 -18.05
C ALA A 46 14.65 -3.13 -16.81
N ASP A 47 15.35 -2.13 -16.28
CA ASP A 47 16.12 -2.26 -15.04
C ASP A 47 15.21 -2.53 -13.83
N ARG A 48 14.04 -1.88 -13.78
CA ARG A 48 13.02 -2.13 -12.75
C ARG A 48 12.45 -3.54 -12.85
N ASP A 49 12.17 -4.03 -14.06
CA ASP A 49 11.68 -5.40 -14.28
C ASP A 49 12.69 -6.43 -13.76
N ILE A 50 13.98 -6.18 -13.93
CA ILE A 50 15.05 -7.03 -13.38
C ILE A 50 15.06 -7.00 -11.85
N LEU A 51 14.89 -5.83 -11.23
CA LEU A 51 14.81 -5.70 -9.78
C LEU A 51 13.57 -6.41 -9.22
N ASP A 52 12.43 -6.26 -9.88
CA ASP A 52 11.18 -6.90 -9.49
C ASP A 52 11.29 -8.42 -9.60
N ALA A 53 11.86 -8.94 -10.70
CA ALA A 53 12.12 -10.37 -10.85
C ALA A 53 13.05 -10.92 -9.75
N LYS A 54 14.07 -10.16 -9.35
CA LYS A 54 14.95 -10.52 -8.23
C LYS A 54 14.19 -10.57 -6.91
N LYS A 55 13.34 -9.58 -6.63
CA LYS A 55 12.52 -9.54 -5.40
C LYS A 55 11.51 -10.68 -5.36
N GLN A 56 10.84 -10.96 -6.47
CA GLN A 56 9.88 -12.07 -6.58
C GLN A 56 10.54 -13.43 -6.30
N LYS A 57 11.78 -13.61 -6.76
CA LYS A 57 12.59 -14.79 -6.40
C LYS A 57 12.83 -14.85 -4.89
N TRP A 58 13.18 -13.73 -4.26
CA TRP A 58 13.39 -13.68 -2.81
C TRP A 58 12.11 -13.93 -2.01
N GLU A 59 10.96 -13.42 -2.44
CA GLU A 59 9.65 -13.72 -1.85
C GLU A 59 9.33 -15.21 -1.92
N THR A 60 9.58 -15.82 -3.08
CA THR A 60 9.37 -17.26 -3.29
C THR A 60 10.27 -18.07 -2.36
N ILE A 61 11.54 -17.68 -2.21
CA ILE A 61 12.46 -18.33 -1.27
C ILE A 61 12.00 -18.13 0.17
N ALA A 62 11.61 -16.91 0.55
CA ALA A 62 11.15 -16.59 1.89
C ALA A 62 9.89 -17.36 2.28
N SER A 63 8.95 -17.56 1.34
CA SER A 63 7.76 -18.39 1.56
C SER A 63 8.08 -19.86 1.84
N GLY A 64 9.21 -20.36 1.32
CA GLY A 64 9.69 -21.72 1.59
C GLY A 64 10.44 -21.87 2.91
N LEU A 65 10.77 -20.77 3.59
CA LEU A 65 11.46 -20.78 4.88
C LEU A 65 10.46 -20.83 6.04
N PRO A 66 10.82 -21.47 7.17
CA PRO A 66 10.03 -21.40 8.39
C PRO A 66 9.80 -19.94 8.81
N GLN A 67 8.54 -19.56 8.95
CA GLN A 67 8.12 -18.24 9.43
C GLN A 67 7.89 -18.33 10.94
N ILE A 68 8.44 -17.38 11.71
CA ILE A 68 8.15 -17.24 13.14
C ILE A 68 7.22 -16.05 13.28
N THR A 69 5.96 -16.32 13.60
CA THR A 69 4.95 -15.30 13.91
C THR A 69 4.62 -15.35 15.40
N GLY A 70 4.38 -14.19 15.99
CA GLY A 70 4.04 -14.05 17.40
C GLY A 70 2.74 -13.27 17.54
N ASP A 71 1.78 -13.86 18.21
CA ASP A 71 0.46 -13.27 18.46
C ASP A 71 0.21 -13.26 19.98
N ILE A 72 -0.22 -12.13 20.52
CA ILE A 72 -0.60 -11.97 21.93
C ILE A 72 -2.11 -11.71 21.98
N GLY A 73 -2.86 -12.68 22.49
CA GLY A 73 -4.29 -12.57 22.71
C GLY A 73 -4.65 -12.74 24.19
N TYR A 74 -5.53 -11.87 24.69
CA TYR A 74 -6.17 -12.05 25.99
C TYR A 74 -7.67 -12.19 25.77
N GLN A 75 -8.20 -13.38 26.00
CA GLN A 75 -9.63 -13.66 25.93
C GLN A 75 -10.11 -14.10 27.31
N ASN A 76 -11.10 -13.41 27.84
CA ASN A 76 -11.69 -13.74 29.13
C ASN A 76 -13.16 -14.18 28.95
N GLN A 77 -13.43 -15.48 29.08
CA GLN A 77 -14.79 -16.04 29.09
C GLN A 77 -15.18 -16.54 30.50
N LEU A 78 -15.31 -15.63 31.46
CA LEU A 78 -15.71 -15.95 32.85
C LEU A 78 -17.05 -16.71 32.96
N LYS A 79 -17.91 -16.60 31.95
CA LYS A 79 -19.12 -17.41 31.80
C LYS A 79 -19.16 -17.98 30.40
N GLN A 80 -19.09 -19.31 30.29
CA GLN A 80 -19.23 -19.99 29.01
C GLN A 80 -20.65 -19.76 28.47
N PRO A 81 -20.81 -19.35 27.19
CA PRO A 81 -22.13 -19.28 26.59
C PRO A 81 -22.71 -20.70 26.55
N VAL A 82 -23.85 -20.88 27.23
CA VAL A 82 -24.62 -22.12 27.14
C VAL A 82 -25.39 -22.10 25.84
N SER A 83 -25.23 -23.14 25.03
CA SER A 83 -26.08 -23.36 23.87
C SER A 83 -27.17 -24.35 24.27
N LEU A 84 -28.41 -24.03 23.94
CA LEU A 84 -29.57 -24.88 24.18
C LEU A 84 -29.75 -25.76 22.95
N ILE A 85 -29.36 -27.03 23.04
CA ILE A 85 -29.60 -28.01 21.97
C ILE A 85 -30.85 -28.82 22.33
N PRO A 86 -31.80 -29.02 21.38
CA PRO A 86 -32.94 -29.92 21.61
C PRO A 86 -32.47 -31.30 22.06
N ALA A 87 -33.03 -31.79 23.17
CA ALA A 87 -32.69 -33.08 23.78
C ALA A 87 -32.95 -34.27 22.84
N GLU A 88 -33.74 -34.05 21.79
CA GLU A 88 -34.01 -34.98 20.69
C GLU A 88 -32.71 -35.52 20.04
N PHE A 89 -31.64 -34.72 20.02
CA PHE A 89 -30.34 -35.13 19.45
C PHE A 89 -29.58 -36.16 20.31
N PHE A 90 -29.92 -36.27 21.59
CA PHE A 90 -29.30 -37.18 22.56
C PHE A 90 -30.27 -38.26 23.08
N GLY A 91 -31.45 -38.41 22.46
CA GLY A 91 -32.46 -39.43 22.81
C GLY A 91 -33.39 -39.07 23.98
N GLY A 92 -33.58 -37.77 24.27
CA GLY A 92 -34.49 -37.28 25.32
C GLY A 92 -35.91 -36.96 24.85
N GLU A 93 -36.77 -36.59 25.80
CA GLU A 93 -38.19 -36.25 25.57
C GLU A 93 -38.37 -35.01 24.65
N PRO A 94 -39.28 -35.05 23.65
CA PRO A 94 -39.50 -33.93 22.73
C PRO A 94 -39.86 -32.64 23.45
N GLY A 95 -39.22 -31.54 23.07
CA GLY A 95 -39.46 -30.22 23.67
C GLY A 95 -38.64 -29.87 24.93
N THR A 96 -37.72 -30.75 25.37
CA THR A 96 -36.71 -30.39 26.39
C THR A 96 -35.40 -29.92 25.74
N PHE A 97 -34.77 -28.91 26.33
CA PHE A 97 -33.47 -28.40 25.89
C PHE A 97 -32.40 -28.77 26.91
N VAL A 98 -31.29 -29.35 26.45
CA VAL A 98 -30.14 -29.64 27.32
C VAL A 98 -29.14 -28.50 27.17
N PRO A 99 -28.76 -27.81 28.28
CA PRO A 99 -27.72 -26.80 28.23
C PRO A 99 -26.36 -27.47 28.08
N ILE A 100 -25.67 -27.22 26.97
CA ILE A 100 -24.31 -27.70 26.72
C ILE A 100 -23.39 -26.48 26.66
N THR A 101 -22.27 -26.56 27.38
CA THR A 101 -21.20 -25.58 27.28
C THR A 101 -20.18 -26.07 26.25
N PHE A 102 -19.82 -25.21 25.31
CA PHE A 102 -18.75 -25.47 24.35
C PHE A 102 -17.55 -24.61 24.73
N GLY A 103 -16.44 -25.23 25.10
CA GLY A 103 -15.22 -24.55 25.50
C GLY A 103 -14.00 -25.47 25.46
N GLN A 104 -12.81 -24.87 25.34
CA GLN A 104 -11.53 -25.57 25.54
C GLN A 104 -11.34 -25.86 27.05
N PRO A 105 -10.62 -26.94 27.43
CA PRO A 105 -10.31 -27.23 28.84
C PRO A 105 -9.50 -26.11 29.51
#